data_AF-A0A177PMZ5-F1
#
_entry.id   AF-A0A177PMZ5-F1
#
_cell.length_a   1.000
_cell.length_b   1.000
_cell.length_c   1.000
_cell.angle_alpha   90.00
_cell.angle_beta   90.00
_cell.angle_gamma   90.00
#
_symmetry.space_group_name_H-M   'P 1'
#
loop_
_entity.id
_entity.type
_entity.pdbx_description
1 polymer ?
#
loop_
_entity_poly.entity_id
_entity_poly.type
_entity_poly.pdbx_seq_one_letter_code
_entity_poly.pdbx_strand_id
1 'polypeptide(L)'
;MAAVLASGVSAGADERGLERRLEPRHEHKTTIAVFGDWPYNLNLLNNANLLLDSVNSDPEVSLVMHVGDIHSGSMPCTSAGTLPPIAASNPGWNQQIFAAFQKFKSPVVYTPGDNEWTDCHKSKESASGKPLQELAAVRSLFFARPGWTLGLRDMEVYSQAKYFSPSYPADAQFAENVIWMDARTVFVTVNMPGSDNDGLPWSSLEDKTAREAEIAARTDADIRWLQAAFNLAEREHAAAVVIGLQADMWDPSALAAGGDGLDRYTGFVRELANQAVRFRRPVLLINGDSHLYGSDHPLADPSSTTGKIHNAAAAANLTRVTVQGSTNAPGEWLRLTIDARTPSVFSWKNVAYCVDPLTSCK
;
A
#
# COMPACT_ATOMS: atom_id res chain seq x y z
N MET A 1 54.99 10.49 -1.56
CA MET A 1 53.76 9.68 -1.66
C MET A 1 52.62 10.52 -1.13
N ALA A 2 51.85 11.14 -2.03
CA ALA A 2 50.71 11.98 -1.67
C ALA A 2 49.45 11.10 -1.58
N ALA A 3 48.76 11.17 -0.46
CA ALA A 3 47.48 10.50 -0.24
C ALA A 3 46.38 11.26 -0.98
N VAL A 4 45.64 10.56 -1.85
CA VAL A 4 44.43 11.06 -2.48
C VAL A 4 43.28 10.81 -1.50
N LEU A 5 42.75 11.90 -0.93
CA LEU A 5 41.48 11.89 -0.22
C LEU A 5 40.35 11.86 -1.25
N ALA A 6 39.67 10.71 -1.35
CA ALA A 6 38.41 10.62 -2.08
C ALA A 6 37.30 11.26 -1.25
N SER A 7 36.89 12.47 -1.64
CA SER A 7 35.69 13.12 -1.12
C SER A 7 34.46 12.41 -1.68
N GLY A 8 33.78 11.62 -0.84
CA GLY A 8 32.46 11.11 -1.13
C GLY A 8 31.45 12.24 -1.06
N VAL A 9 30.85 12.58 -2.20
CA VAL A 9 29.67 13.45 -2.25
C VAL A 9 28.46 12.55 -1.99
N SER A 10 27.92 12.58 -0.77
CA SER A 10 26.57 12.08 -0.54
C SER A 10 25.61 13.03 -1.26
N ALA A 11 24.99 12.57 -2.34
CA ALA A 11 23.85 13.25 -2.92
C ALA A 11 22.69 13.15 -1.90
N GLY A 12 22.63 14.11 -0.98
CA GLY A 12 21.45 14.31 -0.16
C GLY A 12 20.30 14.67 -1.10
N ALA A 13 19.32 13.77 -1.21
CA ALA A 13 18.05 14.10 -1.81
C ALA A 13 17.55 15.39 -1.15
N ASP A 14 17.10 16.34 -1.96
CA ASP A 14 16.67 17.66 -1.52
C ASP A 14 15.61 17.55 -0.41
N GLU A 15 16.04 17.69 0.86
CA GLU A 15 15.24 17.43 2.08
C GLU A 15 14.08 18.42 2.25
N ARG A 16 13.99 19.43 1.37
CA ARG A 16 13.08 20.56 1.45
C ARG A 16 11.61 20.23 1.22
N GLY A 17 11.29 19.03 0.71
CA GLY A 17 9.91 18.61 0.49
C GLY A 17 9.10 18.70 1.78
N LEU A 18 9.46 17.93 2.81
CA LEU A 18 8.65 17.72 4.02
C LEU A 18 8.93 18.73 5.16
N GLU A 19 9.35 19.97 4.86
CA GLU A 19 9.71 20.96 5.89
C GLU A 19 8.53 21.51 6.69
N ARG A 20 7.36 21.64 6.04
CA ARG A 20 6.14 22.09 6.74
C ARG A 20 5.70 21.00 7.70
N ARG A 21 5.80 21.20 9.01
CA ARG A 21 5.34 20.23 10.01
C ARG A 21 3.81 20.09 10.00
N LEU A 22 3.32 18.87 9.82
CA LEU A 22 1.95 18.48 10.14
C LEU A 22 1.93 17.97 11.59
N GLU A 23 1.03 18.51 12.40
CA GLU A 23 0.97 18.16 13.82
C GLU A 23 0.41 16.74 14.00
N PRO A 24 1.05 15.89 14.82
CA PRO A 24 0.54 14.55 15.12
C PRO A 24 -0.76 14.67 15.92
N ARG A 25 -1.68 13.73 15.71
CA ARG A 25 -2.99 13.72 16.42
C ARG A 25 -2.89 13.13 17.82
N HIS A 26 -1.91 12.25 18.04
CA HIS A 26 -1.62 11.61 19.31
C HIS A 26 -0.14 11.72 19.61
N GLU A 27 0.17 11.95 20.89
CA GLU A 27 1.55 12.11 21.32
C GLU A 27 2.32 10.79 21.31
N HIS A 28 1.70 9.69 21.78
CA HIS A 28 2.42 8.44 22.08
C HIS A 28 1.71 7.15 21.69
N LYS A 29 0.37 7.13 21.64
CA LYS A 29 -0.41 5.93 21.35
C LYS A 29 -1.48 6.23 20.32
N THR A 30 -1.61 5.36 19.31
CA THR A 30 -2.71 5.39 18.34
C THR A 30 -3.12 3.97 17.98
N THR A 31 -4.39 3.76 17.65
CA THR A 31 -4.90 2.49 17.12
C THR A 31 -5.50 2.75 15.75
N ILE A 32 -5.14 1.90 14.78
CA ILE A 32 -5.64 1.98 13.41
C ILE A 32 -6.30 0.67 13.01
N ALA A 33 -7.34 0.75 12.20
CA ALA A 33 -7.91 -0.40 11.51
C ALA A 33 -7.18 -0.56 10.17
N VAL A 34 -6.66 -1.74 9.88
CA VAL A 34 -6.02 -2.05 8.59
C VAL A 34 -6.73 -3.21 7.93
N PHE A 35 -7.05 -3.07 6.66
CA PHE A 35 -7.59 -4.14 5.84
C PHE A 35 -7.21 -3.92 4.38
N GLY A 36 -7.47 -4.92 3.55
CA GLY A 36 -7.18 -4.92 2.13
C GLY A 36 -8.02 -6.01 1.50
N ASP A 37 -7.88 -6.13 0.19
CA ASP A 37 -8.52 -7.17 -0.59
C ASP A 37 -10.03 -7.28 -0.30
N TRP A 38 -10.73 -6.13 -0.31
CA TRP A 38 -12.14 -5.99 0.06
C TRP A 38 -12.83 -4.96 -0.86
N PRO A 39 -14.02 -5.24 -1.41
CA PRO A 39 -14.96 -6.30 -1.02
C PRO A 39 -14.96 -7.57 -1.90
N TYR A 40 -14.18 -7.68 -2.97
CA TYR A 40 -14.07 -8.85 -3.87
C TYR A 40 -15.33 -9.48 -4.49
N ASN A 41 -16.52 -9.14 -4.01
CA ASN A 41 -17.80 -9.64 -4.49
C ASN A 41 -18.94 -8.69 -4.04
N LEU A 42 -20.09 -8.83 -4.71
CA LEU A 42 -21.25 -7.98 -4.45
C LEU A 42 -21.89 -8.27 -3.08
N ASN A 43 -21.75 -9.48 -2.52
CA ASN A 43 -22.27 -9.81 -1.21
C ASN A 43 -21.61 -8.95 -0.12
N LEU A 44 -20.29 -8.84 -0.13
CA LEU A 44 -19.55 -7.99 0.80
C LEU A 44 -19.84 -6.50 0.58
N LEU A 45 -19.95 -6.05 -0.66
CA LEU A 45 -20.30 -4.65 -0.95
C LEU A 45 -21.73 -4.31 -0.46
N ASN A 46 -22.70 -5.20 -0.68
CA ASN A 46 -24.07 -5.05 -0.19
C ASN A 46 -24.17 -5.08 1.34
N ASN A 47 -23.25 -5.78 2.00
CA ASN A 47 -23.15 -5.87 3.47
C ASN A 47 -22.00 -5.02 4.03
N ALA A 48 -21.58 -3.97 3.31
CA ALA A 48 -20.46 -3.12 3.74
C ALA A 48 -20.68 -2.48 5.12
N ASN A 49 -21.94 -2.34 5.54
CA ASN A 49 -22.27 -1.87 6.87
C ASN A 49 -21.67 -2.75 7.98
N LEU A 50 -21.47 -4.06 7.77
CA LEU A 50 -20.89 -4.92 8.80
C LEU A 50 -19.44 -4.54 9.12
N LEU A 51 -18.61 -4.32 8.10
CA LEU A 51 -17.25 -3.82 8.27
C LEU A 51 -17.26 -2.40 8.84
N LEU A 52 -18.06 -1.51 8.25
CA LEU A 52 -18.17 -0.12 8.68
C LEU A 52 -18.57 -0.02 10.16
N ASP A 53 -19.60 -0.74 10.58
CA ASP A 53 -20.12 -0.73 11.95
C ASP A 53 -19.10 -1.34 12.91
N SER A 54 -18.44 -2.46 12.52
CA SER A 54 -17.38 -3.08 13.31
C SER A 54 -16.25 -2.08 13.62
N VAL A 55 -15.68 -1.46 12.60
CA VAL A 55 -14.59 -0.48 12.74
C VAL A 55 -15.08 0.79 13.47
N ASN A 56 -16.23 1.34 13.09
CA ASN A 56 -16.78 2.58 13.66
C ASN A 56 -17.27 2.42 15.12
N SER A 57 -17.43 1.19 15.59
CA SER A 57 -17.80 0.87 16.98
C SER A 57 -16.60 0.82 17.93
N ASP A 58 -15.37 0.63 17.41
CA ASP A 58 -14.17 0.62 18.22
C ASP A 58 -13.71 2.06 18.51
N PRO A 59 -13.84 2.54 19.76
CA PRO A 59 -13.57 3.94 20.08
C PRO A 59 -12.07 4.28 20.08
N GLU A 60 -11.16 3.30 20.07
CA GLU A 60 -9.72 3.58 19.97
C GLU A 60 -9.26 3.76 18.51
N VAL A 61 -10.05 3.31 17.51
CA VAL A 61 -9.66 3.43 16.10
C VAL A 61 -9.69 4.89 15.65
N SER A 62 -8.50 5.43 15.38
CA SER A 62 -8.31 6.83 15.01
C SER A 62 -8.05 7.03 13.51
N LEU A 63 -7.76 5.97 12.77
CA LEU A 63 -7.49 5.97 11.33
C LEU A 63 -7.80 4.59 10.75
N VAL A 64 -8.15 4.58 9.48
CA VAL A 64 -8.34 3.38 8.67
C VAL A 64 -7.31 3.38 7.55
N MET A 65 -6.66 2.24 7.33
CA MET A 65 -5.73 2.02 6.20
C MET A 65 -6.25 0.89 5.34
N HIS A 66 -6.44 1.15 4.04
CA HIS A 66 -6.74 0.14 3.04
C HIS A 66 -5.50 -0.12 2.19
N VAL A 67 -4.97 -1.34 2.21
CA VAL A 67 -3.67 -1.66 1.58
C VAL A 67 -3.74 -2.02 0.10
N GLY A 68 -4.93 -2.10 -0.49
CA GLY A 68 -5.11 -2.32 -1.93
C GLY A 68 -6.19 -3.34 -2.21
N ASP A 69 -6.50 -3.52 -3.49
CA ASP A 69 -7.48 -4.48 -3.97
C ASP A 69 -8.92 -4.23 -3.49
N ILE A 70 -9.48 -3.10 -3.92
CA ILE A 70 -10.91 -2.81 -3.83
C ILE A 70 -11.76 -3.54 -4.89
N HIS A 71 -11.13 -4.37 -5.72
CA HIS A 71 -11.73 -5.17 -6.77
C HIS A 71 -11.14 -6.59 -6.72
N SER A 72 -11.80 -7.56 -7.38
CA SER A 72 -11.33 -8.94 -7.41
C SER A 72 -10.65 -9.23 -8.72
N GLY A 73 -9.53 -9.96 -8.67
CA GLY A 73 -8.88 -10.58 -9.82
C GLY A 73 -9.69 -11.71 -10.47
N SER A 74 -11.01 -11.57 -10.53
CA SER A 74 -12.01 -12.41 -11.20
C SER A 74 -13.30 -11.65 -11.52
N MET A 75 -13.37 -10.36 -11.21
CA MET A 75 -14.48 -9.50 -11.58
C MET A 75 -14.11 -8.68 -12.81
N PRO A 76 -15.08 -8.25 -13.63
CA PRO A 76 -14.82 -7.25 -14.64
C PRO A 76 -14.46 -5.89 -14.02
N CYS A 77 -13.38 -5.26 -14.48
CA CYS A 77 -13.03 -3.87 -14.19
C CYS A 77 -14.08 -2.88 -14.71
N THR A 78 -13.85 -1.58 -14.50
CA THR A 78 -14.88 -0.55 -14.68
C THR A 78 -15.10 -0.13 -16.15
N SER A 79 -14.27 -0.59 -17.08
CA SER A 79 -14.19 -0.09 -18.46
C SER A 79 -13.79 1.38 -18.55
N ALA A 80 -12.95 1.86 -17.64
CA ALA A 80 -12.43 3.22 -17.69
C ALA A 80 -11.77 3.51 -19.04
N GLY A 81 -12.12 4.64 -19.65
CA GLY A 81 -11.60 5.05 -20.96
C GLY A 81 -12.09 4.21 -22.16
N THR A 82 -13.10 3.35 -21.98
CA THR A 82 -13.70 2.53 -23.05
C THR A 82 -15.17 2.87 -23.25
N LEU A 83 -15.55 3.23 -24.48
CA LEU A 83 -16.92 3.61 -24.85
C LEU A 83 -17.41 2.85 -26.09
N PRO A 84 -18.58 2.19 -26.03
CA PRO A 84 -19.39 1.96 -24.82
C PRO A 84 -18.63 1.07 -23.80
N PRO A 85 -18.97 1.13 -22.51
CA PRO A 85 -18.41 0.21 -21.52
C PRO A 85 -18.60 -1.25 -21.93
N ILE A 86 -17.65 -2.11 -21.57
CA ILE A 86 -17.75 -3.55 -21.82
C ILE A 86 -18.94 -4.09 -21.03
N ALA A 87 -19.78 -4.89 -21.68
CA ALA A 87 -21.09 -5.27 -21.13
C ALA A 87 -21.02 -5.98 -19.77
N ALA A 88 -19.90 -6.66 -19.47
CA ALA A 88 -19.66 -7.33 -18.20
C ALA A 88 -19.20 -6.37 -17.08
N SER A 89 -18.67 -5.20 -17.43
CA SER A 89 -18.16 -4.21 -16.49
C SER A 89 -19.25 -3.58 -15.64
N ASN A 90 -18.83 -3.13 -14.45
CA ASN A 90 -19.60 -2.22 -13.62
C ASN A 90 -18.88 -0.87 -13.51
N PRO A 91 -19.21 0.12 -14.36
CA PRO A 91 -18.59 1.45 -14.31
C PRO A 91 -18.79 2.20 -12.98
N GLY A 92 -19.76 1.77 -12.17
CA GLY A 92 -20.09 2.35 -10.87
C GLY A 92 -19.41 1.68 -9.68
N TRP A 93 -18.52 0.70 -9.89
CA TRP A 93 -17.89 -0.08 -8.81
C TRP A 93 -17.06 0.81 -7.87
N ASN A 94 -16.11 1.56 -8.42
CA ASN A 94 -15.21 2.43 -7.65
C ASN A 94 -15.98 3.51 -6.88
N GLN A 95 -17.08 4.05 -7.42
CA GLN A 95 -17.93 5.04 -6.75
C GLN A 95 -18.67 4.44 -5.55
N GLN A 96 -19.09 3.17 -5.62
CA GLN A 96 -19.72 2.49 -4.48
C GLN A 96 -18.74 2.27 -3.34
N ILE A 97 -17.50 1.87 -3.65
CA ILE A 97 -16.44 1.73 -2.64
C ILE A 97 -16.04 3.08 -2.07
N PHE A 98 -15.85 4.10 -2.91
CA PHE A 98 -15.62 5.47 -2.45
C PHE A 98 -16.73 5.93 -1.49
N ALA A 99 -18.00 5.68 -1.84
CA ALA A 99 -19.13 5.99 -0.97
C ALA A 99 -19.13 5.18 0.34
N ALA A 100 -18.59 3.95 0.35
CA ALA A 100 -18.39 3.17 1.56
C ALA A 100 -17.26 3.76 2.42
N PHE A 101 -16.11 4.08 1.83
CA PHE A 101 -14.98 4.69 2.54
C PHE A 101 -15.37 6.03 3.18
N GLN A 102 -16.19 6.82 2.50
CA GLN A 102 -16.76 8.07 3.03
C GLN A 102 -17.71 7.88 4.23
N LYS A 103 -18.01 6.65 4.67
CA LYS A 103 -18.82 6.35 5.86
C LYS A 103 -18.00 5.96 7.09
N PHE A 104 -16.68 5.78 6.98
CA PHE A 104 -15.84 5.63 8.17
C PHE A 104 -15.81 6.95 8.97
N LYS A 105 -15.96 6.87 10.29
CA LYS A 105 -15.91 8.02 11.20
C LYS A 105 -14.50 8.62 11.29
N SER A 106 -13.49 7.78 11.10
CA SER A 106 -12.08 8.13 11.13
C SER A 106 -11.54 8.37 9.71
N PRO A 107 -10.45 9.15 9.56
CA PRO A 107 -9.74 9.29 8.29
C PRO A 107 -9.40 7.94 7.65
N VAL A 108 -9.50 7.86 6.33
CA VAL A 108 -9.17 6.67 5.54
C VAL A 108 -8.02 6.99 4.60
N VAL A 109 -6.92 6.25 4.75
CA VAL A 109 -5.81 6.21 3.80
C VAL A 109 -5.96 4.97 2.93
N TYR A 110 -5.82 5.12 1.63
CA TYR A 110 -5.93 4.03 0.65
C TYR A 110 -4.72 4.08 -0.30
N THR A 111 -4.17 2.93 -0.65
CA THR A 111 -3.21 2.77 -1.76
C THR A 111 -3.74 1.74 -2.76
N PRO A 112 -3.57 1.92 -4.08
CA PRO A 112 -4.07 0.96 -5.08
C PRO A 112 -3.39 -0.41 -5.01
N GLY A 113 -4.12 -1.45 -5.41
CA GLY A 113 -3.58 -2.78 -5.70
C GLY A 113 -3.67 -3.14 -7.18
N ASP A 114 -3.29 -4.35 -7.59
CA ASP A 114 -3.29 -4.74 -9.01
C ASP A 114 -4.70 -4.90 -9.59
N ASN A 115 -5.66 -5.36 -8.79
CA ASN A 115 -6.99 -5.73 -9.28
C ASN A 115 -7.86 -4.56 -9.77
N GLU A 116 -7.59 -3.34 -9.31
CA GLU A 116 -8.31 -2.17 -9.80
C GLU A 116 -7.81 -1.66 -11.13
N TRP A 117 -6.62 -2.06 -11.58
CA TRP A 117 -6.01 -1.46 -12.76
C TRP A 117 -5.07 -2.39 -13.54
N THR A 118 -3.93 -2.82 -12.98
CA THR A 118 -2.94 -3.61 -13.75
C THR A 118 -3.58 -4.87 -14.32
N ASP A 119 -4.41 -5.55 -13.53
CA ASP A 119 -5.03 -6.82 -13.92
C ASP A 119 -6.23 -6.67 -14.87
N CYS A 120 -6.68 -5.46 -15.15
CA CYS A 120 -7.88 -5.24 -15.98
C CYS A 120 -7.74 -5.71 -17.44
N HIS A 121 -6.51 -5.98 -17.89
CA HIS A 121 -6.24 -6.59 -19.20
C HIS A 121 -6.41 -8.13 -19.20
N LYS A 122 -6.38 -8.78 -18.04
CA LYS A 122 -6.37 -10.24 -17.92
C LYS A 122 -7.77 -10.78 -18.29
N SER A 123 -7.79 -12.01 -18.82
CA SER A 123 -9.03 -12.64 -19.28
C SER A 123 -9.99 -12.96 -18.13
N LYS A 124 -9.46 -13.18 -16.92
CA LYS A 124 -10.22 -13.54 -15.71
C LYS A 124 -11.10 -12.36 -15.24
N GLU A 125 -10.70 -11.15 -15.62
CA GLU A 125 -11.31 -9.85 -15.40
C GLU A 125 -12.05 -9.39 -16.68
N SER A 126 -12.35 -10.33 -17.58
CA SER A 126 -13.06 -10.12 -18.84
C SER A 126 -12.38 -9.14 -19.81
N ALA A 127 -11.05 -8.94 -19.69
CA ALA A 127 -10.29 -7.95 -20.46
C ALA A 127 -10.99 -6.58 -20.48
N SER A 128 -11.54 -6.20 -19.33
CA SER A 128 -12.61 -5.21 -19.26
C SER A 128 -12.18 -3.82 -18.81
N GLY A 129 -10.87 -3.56 -18.82
CA GLY A 129 -10.32 -2.23 -18.60
C GLY A 129 -8.94 -2.08 -19.24
N LYS A 130 -8.60 -0.85 -19.63
CA LYS A 130 -7.23 -0.50 -20.02
C LYS A 130 -6.48 -0.09 -18.75
N PRO A 131 -5.40 -0.79 -18.35
CA PRO A 131 -4.78 -0.56 -17.03
C PRO A 131 -4.48 0.91 -16.71
N LEU A 132 -3.86 1.65 -17.62
CA LEU A 132 -3.55 3.07 -17.38
C LEU A 132 -4.78 3.97 -17.28
N GLN A 133 -5.87 3.63 -17.96
CA GLN A 133 -7.12 4.38 -17.87
C GLN A 133 -7.85 4.07 -16.56
N GLU A 134 -7.79 2.81 -16.11
CA GLU A 134 -8.32 2.39 -14.81
C GLU A 134 -7.54 3.05 -13.65
N LEU A 135 -6.19 3.06 -13.71
CA LEU A 135 -5.37 3.79 -12.75
C LEU A 135 -5.70 5.28 -12.72
N ALA A 136 -5.85 5.91 -13.90
CA ALA A 136 -6.26 7.31 -14.00
C ALA A 136 -7.64 7.54 -13.38
N ALA A 137 -8.59 6.62 -13.57
CA ALA A 137 -9.92 6.69 -12.96
C ALA A 137 -9.85 6.55 -11.43
N VAL A 138 -9.07 5.61 -10.90
CA VAL A 138 -8.81 5.44 -9.46
C VAL A 138 -8.22 6.74 -8.87
N ARG A 139 -7.15 7.28 -9.48
CA ARG A 139 -6.53 8.56 -9.09
C ARG A 139 -7.54 9.72 -9.10
N SER A 140 -8.34 9.83 -10.14
CA SER A 140 -9.32 10.91 -10.29
C SER A 140 -10.45 10.89 -9.25
N LEU A 141 -10.76 9.72 -8.69
CA LEU A 141 -11.84 9.55 -7.72
C LEU A 141 -11.32 9.59 -6.28
N PHE A 142 -10.42 8.68 -5.94
CA PHE A 142 -9.95 8.49 -4.56
C PHE A 142 -8.91 9.53 -4.14
N PHE A 143 -8.21 10.14 -5.09
CA PHE A 143 -7.08 11.04 -4.83
C PHE A 143 -7.30 12.43 -5.46
N ALA A 144 -8.55 12.79 -5.72
CA ALA A 144 -8.95 14.08 -6.31
C ALA A 144 -8.52 15.30 -5.48
N ARG A 145 -8.25 15.10 -4.18
CA ARG A 145 -7.77 16.13 -3.24
C ARG A 145 -6.39 15.72 -2.68
N PRO A 146 -5.29 15.82 -3.46
CA PRO A 146 -3.98 15.42 -2.97
C PRO A 146 -3.63 16.09 -1.64
N GLY A 147 -3.09 15.33 -0.70
CA GLY A 147 -2.76 15.79 0.65
C GLY A 147 -3.92 15.76 1.66
N TRP A 148 -5.06 15.16 1.31
CA TRP A 148 -6.18 14.93 2.22
C TRP A 148 -6.64 13.47 2.15
N THR A 149 -6.92 12.88 3.32
CA THR A 149 -7.50 11.53 3.40
C THR A 149 -8.98 11.51 3.02
N LEU A 150 -9.51 10.30 2.84
CA LEU A 150 -10.94 10.02 2.72
C LEU A 150 -11.59 9.89 4.11
N GLY A 151 -12.89 9.57 4.16
CA GLY A 151 -13.68 9.38 5.38
C GLY A 151 -14.59 10.57 5.72
N LEU A 152 -15.38 10.43 6.80
CA LEU A 152 -16.24 11.52 7.31
C LEU A 152 -15.44 12.66 7.95
N ARG A 153 -14.23 12.36 8.42
CA ARG A 153 -13.27 13.34 8.91
C ARG A 153 -12.02 13.19 8.07
N ASP A 154 -11.68 14.21 7.31
CA ASP A 154 -10.42 14.24 6.59
C ASP A 154 -9.27 14.63 7.53
N MET A 155 -8.08 14.18 7.16
CA MET A 155 -6.82 14.48 7.80
C MET A 155 -5.86 14.96 6.73
N GLU A 156 -5.08 15.99 7.06
CA GLU A 156 -4.03 16.44 6.18
C GLU A 156 -2.85 15.45 6.20
N VAL A 157 -2.32 15.14 5.02
CA VAL A 157 -1.16 14.28 4.83
C VAL A 157 -0.20 14.93 3.85
N TYR A 158 1.08 14.57 3.94
CA TYR A 158 2.00 14.86 2.85
C TYR A 158 1.64 13.94 1.69
N SER A 159 1.34 14.49 0.53
CA SER A 159 1.18 13.71 -0.71
C SER A 159 2.36 13.97 -1.61
N GLN A 160 2.92 12.92 -2.22
CA GLN A 160 4.04 13.06 -3.16
C GLN A 160 3.68 14.01 -4.31
N ALA A 161 2.41 14.09 -4.70
CA ALA A 161 1.91 15.08 -5.66
C ALA A 161 2.20 16.56 -5.30
N LYS A 162 2.35 16.87 -4.01
CA LYS A 162 2.61 18.23 -3.49
C LYS A 162 4.01 18.39 -2.90
N TYR A 163 4.60 17.29 -2.44
CA TYR A 163 5.80 17.26 -1.61
C TYR A 163 6.95 16.48 -2.28
N PHE A 164 6.91 16.33 -3.60
CA PHE A 164 7.97 15.73 -4.40
C PHE A 164 9.29 16.52 -4.34
N SER A 165 10.39 15.84 -4.61
CA SER A 165 11.69 16.50 -4.75
C SER A 165 11.73 17.33 -6.05
N PRO A 166 12.16 18.60 -6.03
CA PRO A 166 12.27 19.42 -7.24
C PRO A 166 13.17 18.82 -8.33
N SER A 167 14.09 17.92 -7.96
CA SER A 167 14.93 17.17 -8.90
C SER A 167 14.16 16.12 -9.70
N TYR A 168 12.96 15.74 -9.24
CA TYR A 168 12.09 14.71 -9.83
C TYR A 168 10.65 15.24 -9.95
N PRO A 169 10.39 16.28 -10.76
CA PRO A 169 9.08 16.92 -10.85
C PRO A 169 7.98 16.00 -11.39
N ALA A 170 8.34 14.93 -12.10
CA ALA A 170 7.40 13.91 -12.57
C ALA A 170 6.75 13.14 -11.42
N ASP A 171 7.33 13.14 -10.22
CA ASP A 171 6.76 12.49 -9.04
C ASP A 171 5.44 13.17 -8.59
N ALA A 172 5.17 14.39 -9.08
CA ALA A 172 3.93 15.12 -8.82
C ALA A 172 2.65 14.37 -9.25
N GLN A 173 2.77 13.32 -10.08
CA GLN A 173 1.63 12.53 -10.55
C GLN A 173 1.14 11.47 -9.54
N PHE A 174 1.95 11.10 -8.53
CA PHE A 174 1.65 10.02 -7.59
C PHE A 174 0.92 10.56 -6.36
N ALA A 175 -0.34 10.95 -6.54
CA ALA A 175 -1.16 11.53 -5.48
C ALA A 175 -1.50 10.54 -4.35
N GLU A 176 -1.51 9.25 -4.67
CA GLU A 176 -1.79 8.12 -3.77
C GLU A 176 -0.66 7.83 -2.78
N ASN A 177 0.56 8.26 -3.09
CA ASN A 177 1.71 8.11 -2.21
C ASN A 177 1.67 9.20 -1.16
N VAL A 178 1.41 8.80 0.10
CA VAL A 178 1.27 9.75 1.21
C VAL A 178 2.16 9.40 2.40
N ILE A 179 2.55 10.41 3.17
CA ILE A 179 3.27 10.31 4.44
C ILE A 179 2.48 11.09 5.49
N TRP A 180 2.44 10.59 6.73
CA TRP A 180 1.98 11.35 7.88
C TRP A 180 2.69 10.87 9.15
N MET A 181 2.48 11.60 10.23
CA MET A 181 3.01 11.26 11.55
C MET A 181 1.91 11.18 12.59
N ASP A 182 1.98 10.15 13.42
CA ASP A 182 1.11 10.01 14.59
C ASP A 182 1.80 9.14 15.64
N ALA A 183 1.58 9.39 16.94
CA ALA A 183 2.15 8.58 18.02
C ALA A 183 3.69 8.37 17.94
N ARG A 184 4.43 9.41 17.52
CA ARG A 184 5.87 9.37 17.21
C ARG A 184 6.25 8.34 16.13
N THR A 185 5.35 7.96 15.25
CA THR A 185 5.58 7.00 14.16
C THR A 185 5.36 7.69 12.82
N VAL A 186 6.27 7.46 11.87
CA VAL A 186 6.06 7.87 10.47
C VAL A 186 5.31 6.76 9.75
N PHE A 187 4.26 7.13 9.05
CA PHE A 187 3.53 6.24 8.17
C PHE A 187 3.77 6.63 6.73
N VAL A 188 3.85 5.66 5.84
CA VAL A 188 3.99 5.88 4.40
C VAL A 188 3.16 4.87 3.62
N THR A 189 2.49 5.32 2.57
CA THR A 189 1.95 4.43 1.53
C THR A 189 2.73 4.60 0.23
N VAL A 190 2.87 3.50 -0.49
CA VAL A 190 3.42 3.47 -1.85
C VAL A 190 2.51 2.63 -2.75
N ASN A 191 2.46 2.97 -4.03
CA ASN A 191 1.71 2.22 -5.03
C ASN A 191 2.59 1.08 -5.58
N MET A 192 2.72 0.01 -4.80
CA MET A 192 3.40 -1.22 -5.20
C MET A 192 2.37 -2.34 -5.38
N PRO A 193 1.82 -2.50 -6.60
CA PRO A 193 0.80 -3.51 -6.91
C PRO A 193 1.43 -4.90 -7.11
N GLY A 194 0.58 -5.92 -7.02
CA GLY A 194 0.87 -7.32 -7.26
C GLY A 194 1.26 -7.60 -8.71
N SER A 195 1.17 -8.87 -9.11
CA SER A 195 1.48 -9.31 -10.47
C SER A 195 2.90 -8.92 -10.92
N ASP A 196 3.89 -9.18 -10.06
CA ASP A 196 5.30 -8.78 -10.20
C ASP A 196 5.46 -7.28 -10.51
N ASN A 197 4.77 -6.41 -9.76
CA ASN A 197 4.81 -4.95 -9.96
C ASN A 197 4.36 -4.55 -11.39
N ASP A 198 3.22 -5.08 -11.85
CA ASP A 198 2.73 -5.00 -13.24
C ASP A 198 3.70 -5.62 -14.28
N GLY A 199 4.52 -6.57 -13.85
CA GLY A 199 5.54 -7.22 -14.66
C GLY A 199 4.99 -8.14 -15.75
N LEU A 200 3.79 -8.66 -15.54
CA LEU A 200 3.14 -9.62 -16.43
C LEU A 200 2.74 -8.98 -17.77
N PRO A 201 2.97 -9.63 -18.93
CA PRO A 201 2.52 -9.16 -20.23
C PRO A 201 1.02 -8.81 -20.28
N TRP A 202 0.71 -7.58 -20.71
CA TRP A 202 -0.67 -7.19 -21.00
C TRP A 202 -1.17 -7.96 -22.22
N SER A 203 -2.45 -8.30 -22.25
CA SER A 203 -3.07 -9.00 -23.40
C SER A 203 -3.28 -8.02 -24.59
N SER A 204 -4.27 -8.25 -25.48
CA SER A 204 -4.52 -7.58 -26.77
C SER A 204 -4.70 -6.04 -26.78
N LEU A 205 -4.37 -5.36 -25.69
CA LEU A 205 -4.33 -3.90 -25.49
C LEU A 205 -2.88 -3.37 -25.36
N GLU A 206 -1.90 -4.12 -25.86
CA GLU A 206 -0.46 -3.86 -25.70
C GLU A 206 -0.02 -2.43 -26.10
N ASP A 207 0.27 -1.60 -25.10
CA ASP A 207 1.29 -0.57 -25.19
C ASP A 207 2.38 -0.91 -24.17
N LYS A 208 3.23 -1.88 -24.55
CA LYS A 208 4.34 -2.33 -23.72
C LYS A 208 5.24 -1.18 -23.28
N THR A 209 5.47 -0.22 -24.16
CA THR A 209 6.31 0.96 -23.86
C THR A 209 5.66 1.83 -22.80
N ALA A 210 4.37 2.13 -22.92
CA ALA A 210 3.65 2.90 -21.90
C ALA A 210 3.65 2.18 -20.55
N ARG A 211 3.46 0.86 -20.54
CA ARG A 211 3.55 0.06 -19.31
C ARG A 211 4.93 0.12 -18.67
N GLU A 212 5.98 -0.21 -19.42
CA GLU A 212 7.35 -0.21 -18.89
C GLU A 212 7.76 1.18 -18.39
N ALA A 213 7.29 2.25 -19.05
CA ALA A 213 7.47 3.62 -18.60
C ALA A 213 6.71 3.92 -17.29
N GLU A 214 5.46 3.45 -17.15
CA GLU A 214 4.68 3.58 -15.92
C GLU A 214 5.37 2.87 -14.75
N ILE A 215 5.72 1.59 -14.92
CA ILE A 215 6.40 0.78 -13.90
C ILE A 215 7.69 1.46 -13.43
N ALA A 216 8.53 1.89 -14.38
CA ALA A 216 9.78 2.54 -14.07
C ALA A 216 9.56 3.85 -13.30
N ALA A 217 8.67 4.72 -13.78
CA ALA A 217 8.40 6.00 -13.15
C ALA A 217 7.81 5.85 -11.74
N ARG A 218 6.85 4.92 -11.57
CA ARG A 218 6.20 4.64 -10.28
C ARG A 218 7.15 4.02 -9.28
N THR A 219 7.89 2.98 -9.68
CA THR A 219 8.85 2.30 -8.80
C THR A 219 9.94 3.25 -8.31
N ASP A 220 10.46 4.10 -9.22
CA ASP A 220 11.44 5.12 -8.89
C ASP A 220 10.88 6.17 -7.92
N ALA A 221 9.62 6.58 -8.11
CA ALA A 221 8.94 7.52 -7.23
C ALA A 221 8.65 6.90 -5.85
N ASP A 222 8.22 5.64 -5.78
CA ASP A 222 7.99 4.90 -4.55
C ASP A 222 9.28 4.77 -3.72
N ILE A 223 10.40 4.45 -4.38
CA ILE A 223 11.72 4.37 -3.75
C ILE A 223 12.12 5.73 -3.14
N ARG A 224 11.96 6.83 -3.90
CA ARG A 224 12.25 8.18 -3.40
C ARG A 224 11.32 8.58 -2.25
N TRP A 225 10.06 8.19 -2.32
CA TRP A 225 9.08 8.47 -1.27
C TRP A 225 9.36 7.69 0.01
N LEU A 226 9.76 6.42 -0.11
CA LEU A 226 10.25 5.61 0.99
C LEU A 226 11.46 6.26 1.67
N GLN A 227 12.45 6.69 0.88
CA GLN A 227 13.61 7.43 1.37
C GLN A 227 13.19 8.71 2.12
N ALA A 228 12.24 9.48 1.59
CA ALA A 228 11.73 10.68 2.24
C ALA A 228 11.06 10.36 3.59
N ALA A 229 10.30 9.27 3.69
CA ALA A 229 9.67 8.82 4.93
C ALA A 229 10.71 8.46 6.01
N PHE A 230 11.76 7.72 5.65
CA PHE A 230 12.83 7.38 6.59
C PHE A 230 13.68 8.58 6.99
N ASN A 231 13.97 9.51 6.07
CA ASN A 231 14.65 10.77 6.41
C ASN A 231 13.81 11.62 7.38
N LEU A 232 12.48 11.68 7.18
CA LEU A 232 11.56 12.30 8.15
C LEU A 232 11.62 11.58 9.50
N ALA A 233 11.61 10.25 9.52
CA ALA A 233 11.66 9.45 10.74
C ALA A 233 12.96 9.69 11.54
N GLU A 234 14.11 9.82 10.87
CA GLU A 234 15.37 10.16 11.51
C GLU A 234 15.38 11.59 12.07
N ARG A 235 14.96 12.57 11.26
CA ARG A 235 14.90 13.99 11.64
C ARG A 235 14.02 14.22 12.87
N GLU A 236 12.85 13.58 12.89
CA GLU A 236 11.86 13.75 13.96
C GLU A 236 12.06 12.77 15.13
N HIS A 237 13.13 11.97 15.07
CA HIS A 237 13.44 10.94 16.06
C HIS A 237 12.25 10.01 16.34
N ALA A 238 11.57 9.58 15.27
CA ALA A 238 10.41 8.72 15.32
C ALA A 238 10.74 7.39 16.01
N ALA A 239 9.80 6.87 16.80
CA ALA A 239 9.90 5.59 17.47
C ALA A 239 9.84 4.43 16.47
N ALA A 240 9.12 4.58 15.36
CA ALA A 240 8.97 3.55 14.35
C ALA A 240 8.58 4.10 12.97
N VAL A 241 8.60 3.24 11.96
CA VAL A 241 8.04 3.46 10.62
C VAL A 241 7.00 2.38 10.30
N VAL A 242 5.85 2.76 9.73
CA VAL A 242 4.82 1.85 9.20
C VAL A 242 4.65 2.10 7.71
N ILE A 243 4.67 1.03 6.92
CA ILE A 243 4.62 1.07 5.45
C ILE A 243 3.39 0.30 5.01
N GLY A 244 2.51 0.91 4.22
CA GLY A 244 1.37 0.26 3.58
C GLY A 244 1.55 0.18 2.06
N LEU A 245 1.40 -1.01 1.50
CA LEU A 245 1.42 -1.28 0.06
C LEU A 245 0.59 -2.52 -0.23
N GLN A 246 0.27 -2.82 -1.49
CA GLN A 246 -0.57 -3.98 -1.77
C GLN A 246 0.24 -5.29 -1.85
N ALA A 247 1.30 -5.33 -2.66
CA ALA A 247 1.96 -6.57 -3.06
C ALA A 247 2.52 -7.42 -1.90
N ASP A 248 2.30 -8.73 -1.95
CA ASP A 248 3.02 -9.72 -1.15
C ASP A 248 4.35 -10.06 -1.85
N MET A 249 5.37 -9.26 -1.59
CA MET A 249 6.69 -9.41 -2.20
C MET A 249 7.46 -10.67 -1.74
N TRP A 250 6.87 -11.55 -0.92
CA TRP A 250 7.47 -12.84 -0.52
C TRP A 250 6.51 -14.02 -0.70
N ASP A 251 5.44 -13.88 -1.48
CA ASP A 251 4.47 -14.96 -1.68
C ASP A 251 5.14 -16.17 -2.37
N PRO A 252 5.19 -17.36 -1.71
CA PRO A 252 5.70 -18.57 -2.33
C PRO A 252 4.94 -18.97 -3.59
N SER A 253 3.66 -18.59 -3.73
CA SER A 253 2.85 -18.92 -4.90
C SER A 253 3.38 -18.25 -6.17
N ALA A 254 3.89 -17.02 -6.06
CA ALA A 254 4.50 -16.28 -7.16
C ALA A 254 5.82 -16.91 -7.66
N LEU A 255 6.49 -17.72 -6.85
CA LEU A 255 7.71 -18.46 -7.20
C LEU A 255 7.45 -19.86 -7.77
N ALA A 256 6.21 -20.35 -7.66
CA ALA A 256 5.85 -21.65 -8.21
C ALA A 256 5.90 -21.63 -9.75
N ALA A 257 5.95 -22.81 -10.37
CA ALA A 257 5.94 -22.91 -11.83
C ALA A 257 4.66 -22.27 -12.41
N GLY A 258 4.82 -21.22 -13.21
CA GLY A 258 3.71 -20.45 -13.76
C GLY A 258 3.13 -19.38 -12.84
N GLY A 259 3.75 -19.13 -11.67
CA GLY A 259 3.48 -17.97 -10.83
C GLY A 259 4.03 -16.68 -11.44
N ASP A 260 3.61 -15.56 -10.86
CA ASP A 260 3.82 -14.23 -11.46
C ASP A 260 5.27 -13.74 -11.44
N GLY A 261 6.10 -14.30 -10.55
CA GLY A 261 7.45 -13.82 -10.27
C GLY A 261 7.49 -12.75 -9.18
N LEU A 262 8.70 -12.49 -8.67
CA LEU A 262 8.96 -11.50 -7.61
C LEU A 262 10.16 -10.58 -7.94
N ASP A 263 10.77 -10.74 -9.11
CA ASP A 263 12.06 -10.12 -9.44
C ASP A 263 11.95 -8.59 -9.53
N ARG A 264 10.80 -8.04 -9.95
CA ARG A 264 10.61 -6.59 -10.09
C ARG A 264 10.46 -5.85 -8.77
N TYR A 265 10.25 -6.57 -7.67
CA TYR A 265 10.28 -6.00 -6.33
C TYR A 265 11.70 -5.86 -5.76
N THR A 266 12.69 -6.56 -6.32
CA THR A 266 14.05 -6.66 -5.73
C THR A 266 14.69 -5.30 -5.47
N GLY A 267 14.52 -4.34 -6.38
CA GLY A 267 15.05 -2.98 -6.23
C GLY A 267 14.47 -2.26 -5.01
N PHE A 268 13.14 -2.29 -4.89
CA PHE A 268 12.42 -1.70 -3.76
C PHE A 268 12.74 -2.41 -2.44
N VAL A 269 12.75 -3.74 -2.41
CA VAL A 269 13.04 -4.52 -1.19
C VAL A 269 14.47 -4.29 -0.69
N ARG A 270 15.44 -4.17 -1.60
CA ARG A 270 16.82 -3.83 -1.22
C ARG A 270 16.90 -2.43 -0.60
N GLU A 271 16.18 -1.46 -1.15
CA GLU A 271 16.13 -0.13 -0.55
C GLU A 271 15.44 -0.14 0.81
N LEU A 272 14.30 -0.83 0.93
CA LEU A 272 13.63 -1.03 2.22
C LEU A 272 14.57 -1.62 3.26
N ALA A 273 15.35 -2.64 2.89
CA ALA A 273 16.33 -3.25 3.78
C ALA A 273 17.42 -2.24 4.21
N ASN A 274 17.95 -1.46 3.28
CA ASN A 274 18.96 -0.43 3.56
C ASN A 274 18.42 0.62 4.55
N GLN A 275 17.20 1.12 4.31
CA GLN A 275 16.55 2.10 5.16
C GLN A 275 16.24 1.53 6.56
N ALA A 276 15.73 0.31 6.64
CA ALA A 276 15.47 -0.36 7.91
C ALA A 276 16.75 -0.54 8.73
N VAL A 277 17.84 -1.04 8.11
CA VAL A 277 19.15 -1.20 8.77
C VAL A 277 19.68 0.13 9.29
N ARG A 278 19.56 1.20 8.48
CA ARG A 278 20.01 2.55 8.85
C ARG A 278 19.21 3.12 10.02
N PHE A 279 17.88 2.93 10.02
CA PHE A 279 16.97 3.47 11.01
C PHE A 279 17.11 2.83 12.41
N ARG A 280 17.50 1.54 12.47
CA ARG A 280 17.80 0.78 13.72
C ARG A 280 16.65 0.71 14.73
N ARG A 281 15.44 1.12 14.35
CA ARG A 281 14.22 1.12 15.15
C ARG A 281 13.14 0.30 14.46
N PRO A 282 12.07 -0.10 15.15
CA PRO A 282 11.03 -0.94 14.57
C PRO A 282 10.47 -0.40 13.24
N VAL A 283 10.39 -1.27 12.24
CA VAL A 283 9.74 -1.02 10.95
C VAL A 283 8.66 -2.08 10.75
N LEU A 284 7.46 -1.66 10.43
CA LEU A 284 6.34 -2.54 10.10
C LEU A 284 5.93 -2.34 8.65
N LEU A 285 6.01 -3.40 7.85
CA LEU A 285 5.43 -3.47 6.51
C LEU A 285 4.07 -4.16 6.61
N ILE A 286 3.05 -3.59 5.98
CA ILE A 286 1.71 -4.16 5.92
C ILE A 286 1.28 -4.27 4.45
N ASN A 287 0.87 -5.48 4.05
CA ASN A 287 0.44 -5.79 2.68
C ASN A 287 -0.82 -6.66 2.64
N GLY A 288 -1.43 -6.76 1.46
CA GLY A 288 -2.57 -7.66 1.14
C GLY A 288 -2.11 -8.72 0.14
N ASP A 289 -2.79 -8.82 -1.01
CA ASP A 289 -2.39 -9.57 -2.22
C ASP A 289 -2.53 -11.10 -2.10
N SER A 290 -1.81 -11.74 -1.17
CA SER A 290 -1.88 -13.20 -1.01
C SER A 290 -3.13 -13.69 -0.26
N HIS A 291 -3.95 -12.75 0.25
CA HIS A 291 -5.22 -12.93 0.98
C HIS A 291 -5.16 -13.76 2.27
N LEU A 292 -3.98 -14.23 2.66
CA LEU A 292 -3.78 -15.07 3.83
C LEU A 292 -3.11 -14.26 4.93
N TYR A 293 -3.76 -14.20 6.09
CA TYR A 293 -3.13 -13.55 7.24
C TYR A 293 -1.81 -14.23 7.60
N GLY A 294 -0.77 -13.41 7.76
CA GLY A 294 0.55 -13.86 8.17
C GLY A 294 1.33 -12.74 8.85
N SER A 295 2.25 -13.10 9.74
CA SER A 295 3.25 -12.16 10.24
C SER A 295 4.59 -12.86 10.40
N ASP A 296 5.64 -12.22 9.88
CA ASP A 296 6.98 -12.76 9.84
C ASP A 296 8.06 -11.66 9.81
N HIS A 297 9.31 -12.08 9.71
CA HIS A 297 10.48 -11.23 9.58
C HIS A 297 11.26 -11.63 8.31
N PRO A 298 10.78 -11.24 7.12
CA PRO A 298 11.23 -11.84 5.86
C PRO A 298 12.69 -11.54 5.53
N LEU A 299 13.28 -10.51 6.18
CA LEU A 299 14.68 -10.11 6.02
C LEU A 299 15.53 -10.31 7.28
N ALA A 300 15.05 -11.03 8.31
CA ALA A 300 15.84 -11.22 9.53
C ALA A 300 17.04 -12.14 9.33
N ASP A 301 16.91 -13.19 8.51
CA ASP A 301 17.97 -14.15 8.20
C ASP A 301 18.18 -14.23 6.68
N PRO A 302 19.33 -13.74 6.15
CA PRO A 302 19.61 -13.78 4.72
C PRO A 302 19.83 -15.21 4.18
N SER A 303 20.01 -16.21 5.05
CA SER A 303 20.16 -17.61 4.66
C SER A 303 18.82 -18.38 4.59
N SER A 304 17.75 -17.81 5.16
CA SER A 304 16.39 -18.37 5.12
C SER A 304 15.80 -18.39 3.70
N THR A 305 14.71 -19.13 3.50
CA THR A 305 14.00 -19.19 2.21
C THR A 305 13.53 -17.80 1.77
N THR A 306 12.94 -17.03 2.68
CA THR A 306 12.44 -15.67 2.40
C THR A 306 13.58 -14.66 2.22
N GLY A 307 14.66 -14.77 3.01
CA GLY A 307 15.83 -13.90 2.89
C GLY A 307 16.58 -14.03 1.56
N LYS A 308 16.49 -15.20 0.91
CA LYS A 308 17.11 -15.46 -0.39
C LYS A 308 16.34 -14.89 -1.59
N ILE A 309 15.05 -14.57 -1.45
CA ILE A 309 14.19 -14.14 -2.57
C ILE A 309 14.77 -12.89 -3.24
N HIS A 310 15.05 -11.84 -2.45
CA HIS A 310 15.54 -10.55 -2.97
C HIS A 310 17.06 -10.36 -2.83
N ASN A 311 17.71 -11.25 -2.07
CA ASN A 311 19.13 -11.13 -1.71
C ASN A 311 19.46 -9.73 -1.17
N ALA A 312 18.62 -9.24 -0.24
CA ALA A 312 18.76 -7.94 0.40
C ALA A 312 19.57 -8.03 1.69
N ALA A 313 19.99 -6.88 2.23
CA ALA A 313 20.67 -6.83 3.52
C ALA A 313 19.77 -7.38 4.64
N ALA A 314 20.36 -7.99 5.66
CA ALA A 314 19.62 -8.47 6.82
C ALA A 314 19.05 -7.29 7.61
N ALA A 315 17.73 -7.25 7.78
CA ALA A 315 16.99 -6.20 8.47
C ALA A 315 16.11 -6.82 9.56
N ALA A 316 16.72 -7.21 10.69
CA ALA A 316 16.04 -7.87 11.80
C ALA A 316 14.98 -7.00 12.51
N ASN A 317 15.00 -5.69 12.28
CA ASN A 317 14.01 -4.74 12.79
C ASN A 317 12.80 -4.54 11.86
N LEU A 318 12.76 -5.22 10.71
CA LEU A 318 11.61 -5.26 9.83
C LEU A 318 10.69 -6.42 10.21
N THR A 319 9.46 -6.09 10.55
CA THR A 319 8.34 -7.02 10.68
C THR A 319 7.39 -6.81 9.52
N ARG A 320 6.84 -7.89 8.98
CA ARG A 320 5.77 -7.83 8.00
C ARG A 320 4.47 -8.40 8.57
N VAL A 321 3.35 -7.83 8.15
CA VAL A 321 2.01 -8.39 8.35
C VAL A 321 1.29 -8.40 7.01
N THR A 322 0.91 -9.58 6.53
CA THR A 322 -0.08 -9.70 5.45
C THR A 322 -1.47 -9.71 6.09
N VAL A 323 -2.37 -8.82 5.67
CA VAL A 323 -3.77 -8.82 6.14
C VAL A 323 -4.55 -9.94 5.47
N GLN A 324 -5.58 -10.45 6.16
CA GLN A 324 -6.48 -11.41 5.56
C GLN A 324 -7.32 -10.73 4.48
N GLY A 325 -7.32 -11.30 3.29
CA GLY A 325 -8.18 -10.86 2.21
C GLY A 325 -9.61 -11.38 2.38
N SER A 326 -10.57 -10.71 1.76
CA SER A 326 -11.99 -11.02 1.92
C SER A 326 -12.46 -12.26 1.12
N THR A 327 -11.53 -13.09 0.66
CA THR A 327 -11.81 -14.41 0.08
C THR A 327 -11.71 -15.55 1.08
N ASN A 328 -11.32 -15.28 2.34
CA ASN A 328 -11.12 -16.28 3.38
C ASN A 328 -12.02 -16.02 4.59
N ALA A 329 -12.53 -17.08 5.21
CA ALA A 329 -13.35 -17.01 6.41
C ALA A 329 -12.47 -17.04 7.68
N PRO A 330 -12.76 -16.19 8.70
CA PRO A 330 -13.74 -15.11 8.68
C PRO A 330 -13.23 -13.90 7.89
N GLY A 331 -14.17 -13.07 7.42
CA GLY A 331 -13.87 -11.71 6.99
C GLY A 331 -13.50 -10.87 8.23
N GLU A 332 -12.31 -10.30 8.22
CA GLU A 332 -11.73 -9.61 9.36
C GLU A 332 -10.94 -8.37 8.96
N TRP A 333 -10.67 -7.50 9.94
CA TRP A 333 -9.73 -6.39 9.82
C TRP A 333 -8.69 -6.47 10.93
N LEU A 334 -7.47 -6.01 10.66
CA LEU A 334 -6.37 -5.97 11.59
C LEU A 334 -6.49 -4.72 12.47
N ARG A 335 -6.64 -4.92 13.78
CA ARG A 335 -6.57 -3.83 14.76
C ARG A 335 -5.13 -3.63 15.22
N LEU A 336 -4.43 -2.69 14.60
CA LEU A 336 -3.05 -2.35 14.93
C LEU A 336 -3.00 -1.25 15.99
N THR A 337 -2.33 -1.51 17.11
CA THR A 337 -2.04 -0.54 18.16
C THR A 337 -0.55 -0.23 18.19
N ILE A 338 -0.24 1.05 18.15
CA ILE A 338 1.11 1.61 18.19
C ILE A 338 1.25 2.38 19.49
N ASP A 339 2.22 2.02 20.33
CA ASP A 339 2.55 2.75 21.56
C ASP A 339 4.07 2.91 21.69
N ALA A 340 4.54 4.13 21.38
CA ALA A 340 5.96 4.50 21.37
C ALA A 340 6.65 4.42 22.75
N ARG A 341 5.89 4.17 23.83
CA ARG A 341 6.43 4.01 25.18
C ARG A 341 6.72 2.54 25.52
N THR A 342 6.27 1.61 24.68
CA THR A 342 6.45 0.17 24.89
C THR A 342 7.68 -0.35 24.13
N PRO A 343 8.37 -1.40 24.63
CA PRO A 343 9.54 -1.95 23.94
C PRO A 343 9.23 -2.52 22.54
N SER A 344 8.06 -3.13 22.37
CA SER A 344 7.65 -3.74 21.10
C SER A 344 7.12 -2.72 20.08
N VAL A 345 6.67 -1.54 20.54
CA VAL A 345 5.99 -0.47 19.80
C VAL A 345 4.66 -0.89 19.15
N PHE A 346 4.65 -2.02 18.45
CA PHE A 346 3.52 -2.58 17.73
C PHE A 346 2.87 -3.74 18.49
N SER A 347 1.55 -3.80 18.41
CA SER A 347 0.73 -4.94 18.81
C SER A 347 -0.52 -4.97 17.96
N TRP A 348 -1.02 -6.15 17.62
CA TRP A 348 -2.21 -6.26 16.80
C TRP A 348 -3.02 -7.50 17.14
N LYS A 349 -4.27 -7.49 16.68
CA LYS A 349 -5.19 -8.64 16.69
C LYS A 349 -6.14 -8.51 15.51
N ASN A 350 -6.63 -9.63 15.00
CA ASN A 350 -7.69 -9.62 14.00
C ASN A 350 -9.06 -9.47 14.68
N VAL A 351 -9.95 -8.76 14.01
CA VAL A 351 -11.33 -8.53 14.46
C VAL A 351 -12.26 -8.97 13.34
N ALA A 352 -12.92 -10.11 13.56
CA ALA A 352 -13.91 -10.63 12.63
C ALA A 352 -15.17 -9.75 12.59
N TYR A 353 -15.69 -9.51 11.39
CA TYR A 353 -16.96 -8.81 11.16
C TYR A 353 -17.93 -9.61 10.29
N CYS A 354 -17.46 -10.68 9.63
CA CYS A 354 -18.24 -11.51 8.74
C CYS A 354 -17.79 -12.97 8.91
N VAL A 355 -18.73 -13.90 9.17
CA VAL A 355 -18.40 -15.32 9.39
C VAL A 355 -17.88 -15.97 8.11
N ASP A 356 -18.58 -15.79 6.98
CA ASP A 356 -18.17 -16.28 5.67
C ASP A 356 -18.34 -15.17 4.61
N PRO A 357 -17.24 -14.55 4.14
CA PRO A 357 -17.31 -13.47 3.18
C PRO A 357 -17.71 -13.91 1.76
N LEU A 358 -17.62 -15.21 1.45
CA LEU A 358 -17.95 -15.74 0.13
C LEU A 358 -19.42 -16.14 0.00
N THR A 359 -20.06 -16.53 1.11
CA THR A 359 -21.45 -17.03 1.06
C THR A 359 -22.43 -16.22 1.91
N SER A 360 -22.13 -15.97 3.18
CA SER A 360 -23.04 -15.33 4.13
C SER A 360 -22.29 -14.74 5.33
N CYS A 361 -22.42 -13.42 5.50
CA CYS A 361 -21.87 -12.73 6.68
C CYS A 361 -22.75 -12.82 7.94
N LYS A 362 -23.79 -13.66 7.91
CA LYS A 362 -24.69 -13.88 9.06
C LYS A 362 -24.07 -14.76 10.15
#